data_AF-A0A813NC89-F1
#
_entry.id   AF-A0A813NC89-F1
#
_cell.length_a   1.000
_cell.length_b   1.000
_cell.length_c   1.000
_cell.angle_alpha   90.00
_cell.angle_beta   90.00
_cell.angle_gamma   90.00
#
_symmetry.space_group_name_H-M   'P 1'
#
loop_
_entity.id
_entity.type
_entity.pdbx_description
1 polymer ?
#
loop_
_entity_poly.entity_id
_entity_poly.type
_entity_poly.pdbx_seq_one_letter_code
_entity_poly.pdbx_strand_id
1 'polypeptide(L)'
;MQMPYSSTAQSNYTSELNTSSQTYSRDCRKSNYYYQIIRVNVLETGYYALSSSSNMDTFGDIYKDDFNPMNPVGNLLSQNYRACSYQDFKFIVYLHTVTTYILAVTTSSPNMIGNFSILTSGPSNITLDPYNKTVKKLREWSRVELYTYRRLAKLYPERTDRLAYCRNMLMDKAHLLLPDYIFIVDLDRFSTTVSSFLSNFQYDTNQWSVMTATSHDTYYDIWALRTLSDSVMNYDVWHRVSDLETPLNNYCHASVYDGIVGIHIKRIPIEHGLIEVRSAFNGAGLYKVNSTYKCKYDGRGFTCEHVPFHLCIREKNQARIFINPEFQVS
;
A
#
# COMPACT_ATOMS: atom_id res chain seq x y z
N MET A 1 -36.44 3.98 39.94
CA MET A 1 -35.34 4.73 39.29
C MET A 1 -35.16 4.14 37.90
N GLN A 2 -35.74 4.77 36.88
CA GLN A 2 -35.68 4.31 35.49
C GLN A 2 -34.33 4.75 34.94
N MET A 3 -33.45 3.81 34.55
CA MET A 3 -32.22 4.17 33.85
C MET A 3 -32.62 4.86 32.53
N PRO A 4 -32.06 6.02 32.20
CA PRO A 4 -32.34 6.65 30.92
C PRO A 4 -31.84 5.71 29.81
N TYR A 5 -32.70 5.41 28.85
CA TYR A 5 -32.30 4.74 27.61
C TYR A 5 -31.25 5.63 26.94
N SER A 6 -29.99 5.25 27.06
CA SER A 6 -28.91 5.76 26.21
C SER A 6 -29.29 5.44 24.78
N SER A 7 -29.65 6.45 23.99
CA SER A 7 -29.94 6.27 22.56
C SER A 7 -28.68 5.77 21.87
N THR A 8 -28.69 4.52 21.41
CA THR A 8 -27.58 3.97 20.63
C THR A 8 -27.50 4.71 19.29
N ALA A 9 -26.36 5.33 19.02
CA ALA A 9 -26.11 6.01 17.77
C ALA A 9 -25.91 4.97 16.65
N GLN A 10 -26.32 5.29 15.41
CA GLN A 10 -26.23 4.38 14.27
C GLN A 10 -25.67 5.10 13.03
N SER A 11 -24.73 4.46 12.34
CA SER A 11 -24.21 4.92 11.05
C SER A 11 -24.29 3.82 10.00
N ASN A 12 -24.63 4.20 8.77
CA ASN A 12 -24.73 3.31 7.60
C ASN A 12 -23.70 3.66 6.53
N TYR A 13 -23.21 2.63 5.83
CA TYR A 13 -22.31 2.75 4.68
C TYR A 13 -22.66 1.70 3.63
N THR A 14 -22.50 2.03 2.34
CA THR A 14 -22.80 1.11 1.23
C THR A 14 -21.69 1.15 0.18
N SER A 15 -21.34 0.00 -0.39
CA SER A 15 -20.34 -0.10 -1.45
C SER A 15 -20.46 -1.42 -2.22
N GLU A 16 -19.52 -1.67 -3.13
CA GLU A 16 -19.44 -2.84 -3.99
C GLU A 16 -18.01 -3.41 -4.03
N LEU A 17 -17.89 -4.73 -3.99
CA LEU A 17 -16.71 -5.46 -4.44
C LEU A 17 -16.90 -5.83 -5.90
N ASN A 18 -15.95 -5.48 -6.78
CA ASN A 18 -16.03 -5.81 -8.20
C ASN A 18 -14.64 -6.21 -8.75
N THR A 19 -14.55 -6.52 -10.04
CA THR A 19 -13.30 -6.97 -10.67
C THR A 19 -12.17 -5.93 -10.68
N SER A 20 -12.45 -4.68 -10.34
CA SER A 20 -11.43 -3.64 -10.13
C SER A 20 -10.98 -3.50 -8.69
N SER A 21 -11.67 -4.13 -7.73
CA SER A 21 -11.26 -4.22 -6.34
C SER A 21 -9.92 -4.97 -6.23
N GLN A 22 -9.10 -4.56 -5.27
CA GLN A 22 -7.86 -5.27 -4.98
C GLN A 22 -8.17 -6.64 -4.36
N THR A 23 -7.23 -7.58 -4.50
CA THR A 23 -7.33 -8.90 -3.89
C THR A 23 -6.24 -9.11 -2.85
N TYR A 24 -6.51 -9.95 -1.85
CA TYR A 24 -5.50 -10.44 -0.90
C TYR A 24 -5.70 -11.94 -0.61
N SER A 25 -4.70 -12.55 0.03
CA SER A 25 -4.75 -13.96 0.44
C SER A 25 -5.28 -14.04 1.87
N ARG A 26 -6.49 -14.58 2.04
CA ARG A 26 -7.10 -14.76 3.38
C ARG A 26 -6.86 -16.16 3.95
N ASP A 27 -6.88 -17.17 3.09
CA ASP A 27 -6.76 -18.59 3.46
C ASP A 27 -5.33 -19.13 3.33
N CYS A 28 -4.35 -18.24 3.17
CA CYS A 28 -2.95 -18.57 2.93
C CYS A 28 -2.70 -19.40 1.64
N ARG A 29 -3.65 -19.42 0.69
CA ARG A 29 -3.49 -20.15 -0.58
C ARG A 29 -3.25 -19.25 -1.78
N LYS A 30 -4.13 -18.27 -2.01
CA LYS A 30 -4.07 -17.42 -3.20
C LYS A 30 -4.64 -16.04 -2.92
N SER A 31 -4.05 -15.02 -3.54
CA SER A 31 -4.62 -13.67 -3.57
C SER A 31 -5.81 -13.58 -4.52
N ASN A 32 -6.97 -14.06 -4.08
CA ASN A 32 -8.20 -14.15 -4.87
C ASN A 32 -9.45 -13.69 -4.10
N TYR A 33 -9.29 -13.07 -2.93
CA TYR A 33 -10.38 -12.46 -2.18
C TYR A 33 -10.44 -10.97 -2.44
N TYR A 34 -11.45 -10.51 -3.19
CA TYR A 34 -11.67 -9.09 -3.43
C TYR A 34 -12.00 -8.39 -2.11
N TYR A 35 -11.38 -7.26 -1.86
CA TYR A 35 -11.60 -6.52 -0.62
C TYR A 35 -11.75 -5.02 -0.84
N GLN A 36 -12.33 -4.37 0.18
CA GLN A 36 -12.34 -2.94 0.33
C GLN A 36 -11.91 -2.57 1.75
N ILE A 37 -11.01 -1.60 1.85
CA ILE A 37 -10.65 -0.97 3.12
C ILE A 37 -11.44 0.31 3.36
N ILE A 38 -11.92 0.46 4.59
CA ILE A 38 -12.74 1.57 5.05
C ILE A 38 -12.12 2.07 6.34
N ARG A 39 -11.80 3.37 6.39
CA ARG A 39 -11.30 3.99 7.62
C ARG A 39 -12.48 4.21 8.57
N VAL A 40 -12.32 3.76 9.80
CA VAL A 40 -13.30 3.87 10.88
C VAL A 40 -12.79 4.91 11.87
N ASN A 41 -13.49 6.04 11.97
CA ASN A 41 -13.20 7.09 12.94
C ASN A 41 -14.32 7.16 13.99
N VAL A 42 -13.94 7.07 15.27
CA VAL A 42 -14.85 7.13 16.41
C VAL A 42 -14.70 8.45 17.16
N LEU A 43 -15.82 9.05 17.58
CA LEU A 43 -15.84 10.31 18.35
C LEU A 43 -15.90 10.09 19.86
N GLU A 44 -16.35 8.91 20.29
CA GLU A 44 -16.42 8.51 21.69
C GLU A 44 -15.80 7.12 21.89
N THR A 45 -15.03 6.93 22.96
CA THR A 45 -14.40 5.64 23.27
C THR A 45 -15.46 4.68 23.82
N GLY A 46 -15.50 3.45 23.31
CA GLY A 46 -16.42 2.44 23.82
C GLY A 46 -16.59 1.22 22.92
N TYR A 47 -17.58 0.39 23.23
CA TYR A 47 -17.93 -0.77 22.44
C TYR A 47 -18.84 -0.40 21.27
N TYR A 48 -18.43 -0.81 20.07
CA TYR A 48 -19.20 -0.65 18.85
C TYR A 48 -19.53 -2.01 18.25
N ALA A 49 -20.78 -2.19 17.84
CA ALA A 49 -21.21 -3.33 17.05
C ALA A 49 -21.17 -2.94 15.57
N LEU A 50 -20.53 -3.77 14.75
CA LEU A 50 -20.45 -3.63 13.30
C LEU A 50 -21.09 -4.85 12.65
N SER A 51 -21.93 -4.63 11.66
CA SER A 51 -22.58 -5.70 10.90
C SER A 51 -22.68 -5.36 9.43
N SER A 52 -22.52 -6.36 8.56
CA SER A 52 -22.86 -6.23 7.15
C SER A 52 -24.29 -6.67 6.84
N SER A 53 -24.76 -6.27 5.65
CA SER A 53 -25.91 -6.87 4.96
C SER A 53 -25.59 -6.94 3.48
N SER A 54 -25.64 -8.14 2.91
CA SER A 54 -25.29 -8.43 1.51
C SER A 54 -26.01 -9.68 0.99
N ASN A 55 -26.05 -9.84 -0.34
CA ASN A 55 -26.41 -11.11 -0.98
C ASN A 55 -25.22 -12.07 -1.09
N MET A 56 -24.01 -11.60 -0.77
CA MET A 56 -22.80 -12.41 -0.68
C MET A 56 -22.55 -12.82 0.76
N ASP A 57 -21.88 -13.96 0.93
CA ASP A 57 -21.30 -14.31 2.22
C ASP A 57 -20.09 -13.40 2.49
N THR A 58 -20.34 -12.35 3.27
CA THR A 58 -19.38 -11.29 3.60
C THR A 58 -18.56 -11.64 4.83
N PHE A 59 -17.31 -11.20 4.81
CA PHE A 59 -16.36 -11.37 5.90
C PHE A 59 -15.72 -10.01 6.21
N GLY A 60 -15.49 -9.75 7.50
CA GLY A 60 -15.02 -8.45 7.97
C GLY A 60 -13.93 -8.61 9.01
N ASP A 61 -12.85 -7.87 8.80
CA ASP A 61 -11.68 -7.80 9.69
C ASP A 61 -11.45 -6.34 10.06
N ILE A 62 -11.27 -6.05 11.36
CA ILE A 62 -10.92 -4.71 11.83
C ILE A 62 -9.49 -4.70 12.38
N TYR A 63 -8.72 -3.71 11.92
CA TYR A 63 -7.31 -3.53 12.19
C TYR A 63 -7.07 -2.24 12.96
N LYS A 64 -6.03 -2.25 13.80
CA LYS A 64 -5.49 -1.04 14.42
C LYS A 64 -4.51 -0.37 13.45
N ASP A 65 -4.62 0.93 13.29
CA ASP A 65 -3.70 1.81 12.55
C ASP A 65 -3.63 1.55 11.03
N ASP A 66 -3.23 0.35 10.58
CA ASP A 66 -3.07 0.00 9.16
C ASP A 66 -3.50 -1.44 8.84
N PHE A 67 -3.91 -1.67 7.59
CA PHE A 67 -4.14 -2.99 6.99
C PHE A 67 -3.07 -3.28 5.94
N ASN A 68 -2.35 -4.39 6.11
CA ASN A 68 -1.39 -4.88 5.13
C ASN A 68 -1.95 -6.13 4.41
N PRO A 69 -2.32 -6.06 3.12
CA PRO A 69 -2.84 -7.22 2.39
C PRO A 69 -1.81 -8.36 2.23
N MET A 70 -0.52 -8.07 2.40
CA MET A 70 0.56 -9.06 2.39
C MET A 70 0.81 -9.67 3.77
N ASN A 71 0.27 -9.07 4.84
CA ASN A 71 0.30 -9.61 6.20
C ASN A 71 -1.04 -9.30 6.90
N PRO A 72 -2.14 -9.98 6.52
CA PRO A 72 -3.49 -9.70 7.00
C PRO A 72 -3.72 -10.14 8.45
N VAL A 73 -2.73 -10.71 9.12
CA VAL A 73 -2.77 -10.95 10.58
C VAL A 73 -2.11 -9.81 11.37
N GLY A 74 -1.26 -9.01 10.71
CA GLY A 74 -0.64 -7.83 11.31
C GLY A 74 -1.71 -6.80 11.70
N ASN A 75 -1.62 -6.28 12.93
CA ASN A 75 -2.54 -5.30 13.51
C ASN A 75 -4.02 -5.71 13.62
N LEU A 76 -4.36 -6.98 13.36
CA LEU A 76 -5.74 -7.46 13.46
C LEU A 76 -6.24 -7.35 14.91
N LEU A 77 -7.35 -6.64 15.11
CA LEU A 77 -7.99 -6.47 16.42
C LEU A 77 -9.12 -7.47 16.64
N SER A 78 -9.96 -7.62 15.62
CA SER A 78 -11.08 -8.54 15.64
C SER A 78 -11.42 -8.92 14.20
N GLN A 79 -11.92 -10.12 14.05
CA GLN A 79 -12.44 -10.65 12.80
C GLN A 79 -13.84 -11.22 13.06
N ASN A 80 -14.53 -11.62 11.99
CA ASN A 80 -15.83 -12.26 12.08
C ASN A 80 -15.78 -13.56 12.90
N TYR A 81 -15.92 -13.47 14.23
CA TYR A 81 -15.95 -14.61 15.13
C TYR A 81 -17.40 -15.09 15.27
N ARG A 82 -17.82 -15.96 14.34
CA ARG A 82 -19.04 -16.79 14.43
C ARG A 82 -20.32 -16.01 14.77
N ALA A 83 -20.70 -15.04 13.94
CA ALA A 83 -22.01 -14.41 14.00
C ALA A 83 -23.15 -15.42 13.75
N CYS A 84 -24.32 -15.17 14.33
CA CYS A 84 -25.53 -16.00 14.25
C CYS A 84 -26.15 -16.15 12.84
N SER A 85 -25.51 -15.63 11.78
CA SER A 85 -25.86 -15.88 10.38
C SER A 85 -24.60 -16.22 9.58
N TYR A 86 -24.72 -17.18 8.67
CA TYR A 86 -23.62 -17.66 7.83
C TYR A 86 -23.29 -16.73 6.64
N GLN A 87 -23.93 -15.56 6.51
CA GLN A 87 -23.80 -14.70 5.32
C GLN A 87 -23.29 -13.28 5.61
N ASP A 88 -23.45 -12.78 6.84
CA ASP A 88 -23.05 -11.42 7.20
C ASP A 88 -22.00 -11.48 8.31
N PHE A 89 -20.97 -10.64 8.23
CA PHE A 89 -20.09 -10.46 9.37
C PHE A 89 -20.80 -9.63 10.42
N LYS A 90 -20.67 -10.06 11.69
CA LYS A 90 -21.12 -9.27 12.85
C LYS A 90 -20.12 -9.45 13.98
N PHE A 91 -19.60 -8.35 14.51
CA PHE A 91 -18.72 -8.40 15.67
C PHE A 91 -18.84 -7.13 16.51
N ILE A 92 -18.43 -7.25 17.77
CA ILE A 92 -18.35 -6.14 18.72
C ILE A 92 -16.87 -5.89 19.01
N VAL A 93 -16.45 -4.63 18.97
CA VAL A 93 -15.07 -4.22 19.18
C VAL A 93 -15.01 -2.97 20.04
N TYR A 94 -14.00 -2.87 20.90
CA TYR A 94 -13.74 -1.68 21.72
C TYR A 94 -12.82 -0.72 20.97
N LEU A 95 -13.27 0.52 20.75
CA LEU A 95 -12.57 1.53 19.93
C LEU A 95 -12.27 2.79 20.73
N HIS A 96 -11.12 3.40 20.47
CA HIS A 96 -10.62 4.62 21.12
C HIS A 96 -10.58 5.83 20.15
N THR A 97 -10.86 7.03 20.66
CA THR A 97 -10.99 8.28 19.87
C THR A 97 -9.71 8.78 19.20
N VAL A 98 -8.55 8.39 19.70
CA VAL A 98 -7.23 8.84 19.20
C VAL A 98 -6.53 7.77 18.34
N THR A 99 -7.22 6.69 18.00
CA THR A 99 -6.69 5.58 17.21
C THR A 99 -7.39 5.53 15.87
N THR A 100 -6.61 5.30 14.81
CA THR A 100 -7.19 5.04 13.48
C THR A 100 -7.49 3.56 13.37
N TYR A 101 -8.67 3.21 12.87
CA TYR A 101 -9.03 1.82 12.63
C TYR A 101 -9.35 1.61 11.15
N ILE A 102 -8.99 0.44 10.63
CA ILE A 102 -9.27 0.06 9.24
C ILE A 102 -10.18 -1.17 9.27
N LEU A 103 -11.35 -1.07 8.66
CA LEU A 103 -12.23 -2.19 8.40
C LEU A 103 -11.96 -2.71 6.98
N ALA A 104 -11.47 -3.93 6.86
CA ALA A 104 -11.40 -4.65 5.60
C ALA A 104 -12.68 -5.49 5.42
N VAL A 105 -13.45 -5.19 4.39
CA VAL A 105 -14.60 -5.98 3.97
C VAL A 105 -14.21 -6.84 2.79
N THR A 106 -14.49 -8.14 2.89
CA THR A 106 -14.21 -9.16 1.87
C THR A 106 -15.34 -10.20 1.88
N THR A 107 -15.09 -11.36 1.29
CA THR A 107 -16.04 -12.47 1.20
C THR A 107 -15.51 -13.76 1.82
N SER A 108 -16.41 -14.65 2.22
CA SER A 108 -16.06 -15.96 2.77
C SER A 108 -15.57 -16.96 1.73
N SER A 109 -15.96 -16.78 0.48
CA SER A 109 -15.46 -17.57 -0.66
C SER A 109 -14.64 -16.69 -1.61
N PRO A 110 -13.59 -17.23 -2.25
CA PRO A 110 -12.76 -16.48 -3.18
C PRO A 110 -13.51 -16.12 -4.46
N ASN A 111 -13.02 -15.09 -5.17
CA ASN A 111 -13.55 -14.58 -6.43
C ASN A 111 -15.00 -14.09 -6.39
N MET A 112 -15.57 -13.84 -5.21
CA MET A 112 -16.92 -13.29 -5.08
C MET A 112 -16.91 -11.75 -5.16
N ILE A 113 -17.92 -11.21 -5.85
CA ILE A 113 -18.15 -9.78 -6.08
C ILE A 113 -19.63 -9.47 -5.88
N GLY A 114 -19.95 -8.23 -5.52
CA GLY A 114 -21.32 -7.79 -5.25
C GLY A 114 -21.41 -6.60 -4.31
N ASN A 115 -22.63 -6.13 -4.12
CA ASN A 115 -22.94 -4.98 -3.27
C ASN A 115 -23.05 -5.40 -1.80
N PHE A 116 -22.62 -4.53 -0.91
CA PHE A 116 -22.78 -4.71 0.53
C PHE A 116 -23.12 -3.38 1.22
N SER A 117 -23.71 -3.50 2.40
CA SER A 117 -23.90 -2.40 3.33
C SER A 117 -23.31 -2.74 4.69
N ILE A 118 -22.95 -1.72 5.46
CA ILE A 118 -22.45 -1.83 6.82
C ILE A 118 -23.32 -0.96 7.70
N LEU A 119 -23.84 -1.55 8.77
CA LEU A 119 -24.49 -0.87 9.87
C LEU A 119 -23.56 -0.91 11.08
N THR A 120 -23.40 0.23 11.73
CA THR A 120 -22.64 0.36 12.98
C THR A 120 -23.55 0.91 14.07
N SER A 121 -23.33 0.47 15.30
CA SER A 121 -24.02 1.02 16.47
C SER A 121 -23.11 1.09 17.69
N GLY A 122 -23.26 2.14 18.51
CA GLY A 122 -22.46 2.32 19.71
C GLY A 122 -22.76 3.64 20.45
N PRO A 123 -21.84 4.09 21.33
CA PRO A 123 -22.02 5.31 22.12
C PRO A 123 -22.19 6.59 21.29
N SER A 124 -21.53 6.68 20.13
CA SER A 124 -21.60 7.82 19.23
C SER A 124 -21.68 7.40 17.76
N ASN A 125 -22.00 8.32 16.85
CA ASN A 125 -21.95 8.03 15.42
C ASN A 125 -20.49 7.79 14.98
N ILE A 126 -20.27 6.73 14.21
CA ILE A 126 -18.99 6.47 13.54
C ILE A 126 -18.98 7.11 12.16
N THR A 127 -17.82 7.62 11.74
CA THR A 127 -17.57 7.97 10.35
C THR A 127 -16.87 6.81 9.64
N LEU A 128 -17.52 6.27 8.62
CA LEU A 128 -16.98 5.25 7.71
C LEU A 128 -16.53 5.92 6.41
N ASP A 129 -15.22 6.13 6.28
CA ASP A 129 -14.64 6.78 5.13
C ASP A 129 -14.07 5.73 4.16
N PRO A 130 -14.57 5.63 2.92
CA PRO A 130 -13.87 4.85 1.90
C PRO A 130 -12.48 5.45 1.79
N TYR A 131 -11.46 4.59 1.84
CA TYR A 131 -10.05 5.00 1.90
C TYR A 131 -9.57 5.81 0.66
N ASN A 132 -10.46 6.18 -0.27
CA ASN A 132 -10.14 6.85 -1.52
C ASN A 132 -10.75 8.26 -1.65
N LYS A 133 -10.43 9.16 -0.72
CA LYS A 133 -10.65 10.63 -0.90
C LYS A 133 -9.52 11.31 -1.68
N THR A 134 -8.47 10.58 -2.05
CA THR A 134 -7.25 11.13 -2.68
C THR A 134 -7.59 11.91 -3.94
N VAL A 135 -8.38 11.35 -4.86
CA VAL A 135 -8.76 12.04 -6.10
C VAL A 135 -9.56 13.32 -5.82
N LYS A 136 -10.46 13.30 -4.84
CA LYS A 136 -11.24 14.49 -4.46
C LYS A 136 -10.33 15.59 -3.92
N LYS A 137 -9.46 15.25 -2.96
CA LYS A 137 -8.47 16.19 -2.38
C LYS A 137 -7.52 16.75 -3.44
N LEU A 138 -7.06 15.92 -4.37
CA LEU A 138 -6.21 16.38 -5.47
C LEU A 138 -6.95 17.39 -6.35
N ARG A 139 -8.22 17.15 -6.70
CA ARG A 139 -9.02 18.11 -7.51
C ARG A 139 -9.19 19.47 -6.85
N GLU A 140 -9.11 19.56 -5.53
CA GLU A 140 -9.18 20.81 -4.78
C GLU A 140 -7.83 21.57 -4.77
N TRP A 141 -6.73 20.92 -5.16
CA TRP A 141 -5.40 21.52 -5.18
C TRP A 141 -5.13 22.25 -6.51
N SER A 142 -5.06 23.58 -6.47
CA SER A 142 -4.90 24.42 -7.66
C SER A 142 -3.62 24.19 -8.48
N ARG A 143 -2.62 23.51 -7.91
CA ARG A 143 -1.32 23.25 -8.54
C ARG A 143 -1.18 21.83 -9.10
N VAL A 144 -2.20 20.98 -9.00
CA VAL A 144 -2.12 19.61 -9.51
C VAL A 144 -2.71 19.50 -10.90
N GLU A 145 -2.03 18.74 -11.76
CA GLU A 145 -2.62 18.19 -12.97
C GLU A 145 -2.97 16.72 -12.72
N LEU A 146 -4.26 16.38 -12.86
CA LEU A 146 -4.75 15.03 -12.61
C LEU A 146 -5.06 14.29 -13.92
N TYR A 147 -4.43 13.14 -14.10
CA TYR A 147 -4.65 12.26 -15.26
C TYR A 147 -5.33 10.97 -14.80
N THR A 148 -6.53 10.70 -15.33
CA THR A 148 -7.29 9.47 -15.02
C THR A 148 -7.57 8.68 -16.29
N TYR A 149 -7.14 7.42 -16.31
CA TYR A 149 -7.33 6.53 -17.46
C TYR A 149 -8.37 5.46 -17.12
N ARG A 150 -9.57 5.62 -17.69
CA ARG A 150 -10.62 4.60 -17.56
C ARG A 150 -10.20 3.37 -18.38
N ARG A 151 -10.52 2.16 -17.87
CA ARG A 151 -10.27 0.86 -18.54
C ARG A 151 -8.81 0.37 -18.58
N LEU A 152 -7.88 0.96 -17.81
CA LEU A 152 -6.52 0.41 -17.74
C LEU A 152 -6.48 -1.07 -17.33
N ALA A 153 -7.33 -1.49 -16.38
CA ALA A 153 -7.44 -2.90 -15.99
C ALA A 153 -7.86 -3.84 -17.14
N LYS A 154 -8.55 -3.33 -18.15
CA LYS A 154 -8.91 -4.10 -19.35
C LYS A 154 -7.77 -4.17 -20.37
N LEU A 155 -7.01 -3.08 -20.51
CA LEU A 155 -5.90 -2.99 -21.47
C LEU A 155 -4.62 -3.65 -20.96
N TYR A 156 -4.38 -3.53 -19.66
CA TYR A 156 -3.23 -4.05 -18.94
C TYR A 156 -3.76 -4.85 -17.75
N PRO A 157 -3.98 -6.17 -17.92
CA PRO A 157 -4.48 -7.05 -16.86
C PRO A 157 -3.60 -7.02 -15.62
N GLU A 158 -2.29 -6.86 -15.80
CA GLU A 158 -1.33 -6.85 -14.70
C GLU A 158 -1.21 -5.50 -14.01
N ARG A 159 -1.18 -5.53 -12.67
CA ARG A 159 -1.05 -4.33 -11.84
C ARG A 159 0.24 -3.57 -12.13
N THR A 160 1.35 -4.29 -12.26
CA THR A 160 2.67 -3.74 -12.54
C THR A 160 2.70 -3.02 -13.89
N ASP A 161 2.07 -3.59 -14.93
CA ASP A 161 1.97 -2.95 -16.25
C ASP A 161 1.12 -1.68 -16.20
N ARG A 162 0.03 -1.67 -15.44
CA ARG A 162 -0.78 -0.45 -15.22
C ARG A 162 0.03 0.64 -14.55
N LEU A 163 0.80 0.29 -13.51
CA LEU A 163 1.65 1.23 -12.79
C LEU A 163 2.73 1.79 -13.71
N ALA A 164 3.42 0.92 -14.46
CA ALA A 164 4.44 1.32 -15.43
C ALA A 164 3.86 2.28 -16.49
N TYR A 165 2.67 1.99 -17.03
CA TYR A 165 1.99 2.88 -17.97
C TYR A 165 1.75 4.26 -17.36
N CYS A 166 1.14 4.34 -16.18
CA CYS A 166 0.86 5.60 -15.51
C CYS A 166 2.13 6.39 -15.18
N ARG A 167 3.18 5.73 -14.68
CA ARG A 167 4.46 6.38 -14.35
C ARG A 167 5.17 6.89 -15.61
N ASN A 168 5.18 6.13 -16.69
CA ASN A 168 5.74 6.59 -17.97
C ASN A 168 4.99 7.82 -18.52
N MET A 169 3.66 7.86 -18.43
CA MET A 169 2.89 9.04 -18.81
C MET A 169 3.25 10.29 -17.98
N LEU A 170 3.49 10.11 -16.67
CA LEU A 170 3.94 11.20 -15.80
C LEU A 170 5.38 11.63 -16.13
N MET A 171 6.28 10.69 -16.45
CA MET A 171 7.64 10.99 -16.87
C MET A 171 7.68 11.78 -18.17
N ASP A 172 6.93 11.34 -19.20
CA ASP A 172 6.86 12.04 -20.48
C ASP A 172 6.41 13.50 -20.29
N LYS A 173 5.47 13.74 -19.38
CA LYS A 173 5.00 15.09 -19.03
C LYS A 173 6.03 15.88 -18.23
N ALA A 174 6.66 15.26 -17.23
CA ALA A 174 7.69 15.89 -16.42
C ALA A 174 8.89 16.33 -17.27
N HIS A 175 9.28 15.53 -18.27
CA HIS A 175 10.35 15.85 -19.21
C HIS A 175 10.06 17.09 -20.06
N LEU A 176 8.80 17.36 -20.40
CA LEU A 176 8.41 18.56 -21.15
C LEU A 176 8.58 19.85 -20.34
N LEU A 177 8.59 19.76 -19.01
CA LEU A 177 8.80 20.91 -18.12
C LEU A 177 10.27 21.29 -17.96
N LEU A 178 11.20 20.46 -18.47
CA LEU A 178 12.64 20.63 -18.36
C LEU A 178 13.13 20.97 -16.92
N PRO A 179 12.66 20.25 -15.87
CA PRO A 179 13.06 20.56 -14.49
C PRO A 179 14.47 20.04 -14.21
N ASP A 180 15.21 20.59 -13.25
CA ASP A 180 16.48 19.99 -12.82
C ASP A 180 16.27 18.62 -12.14
N TYR A 181 15.18 18.53 -11.38
CA TYR A 181 14.83 17.36 -10.58
C TYR A 181 13.37 16.94 -10.80
N ILE A 182 13.13 15.62 -10.79
CA ILE A 182 11.80 15.02 -10.72
C ILE A 182 11.66 14.35 -9.37
N PHE A 183 10.63 14.73 -8.62
CA PHE A 183 10.28 14.08 -7.36
C PHE A 183 9.05 13.17 -7.56
N ILE A 184 9.25 11.87 -7.39
CA ILE A 184 8.22 10.84 -7.59
C ILE A 184 7.80 10.33 -6.22
N VAL A 185 6.50 10.30 -5.97
CA VAL A 185 5.91 9.87 -4.69
C VAL A 185 4.70 8.97 -4.91
N ASP A 186 4.57 7.93 -4.09
CA ASP A 186 3.34 7.16 -3.98
C ASP A 186 2.41 7.84 -2.94
N LEU A 187 1.22 8.24 -3.37
CA LEU A 187 0.32 9.07 -2.54
C LEU A 187 -0.57 8.29 -1.55
N ASP A 188 -0.35 6.97 -1.41
CA ASP A 188 -1.10 6.12 -0.49
C ASP A 188 -0.53 6.11 0.93
N ARG A 189 0.79 6.30 1.10
CA ARG A 189 1.52 6.31 2.38
C ARG A 189 2.66 7.33 2.43
N PHE A 190 2.51 8.49 1.79
CA PHE A 190 3.56 9.50 1.78
C PHE A 190 3.31 10.60 2.82
N SER A 191 4.19 10.65 3.80
CA SER A 191 4.37 11.79 4.70
C SER A 191 5.87 11.95 5.00
N THR A 192 6.37 13.18 4.99
CA THR A 192 7.78 13.49 5.28
C THR A 192 7.90 14.90 5.85
N THR A 193 9.02 15.19 6.53
CA THR A 193 9.33 16.53 7.00
C THR A 193 10.18 17.28 5.97
N VAL A 194 10.12 18.62 5.99
CA VAL A 194 10.95 19.46 5.10
C VAL A 194 12.45 19.20 5.34
N SER A 195 12.88 19.07 6.59
CA SER A 195 14.27 18.76 6.93
C SER A 195 14.72 17.41 6.37
N SER A 196 13.83 16.40 6.44
CA SER A 196 14.12 15.08 5.88
C SER A 196 14.26 15.12 4.36
N PHE A 197 13.37 15.83 3.65
CA PHE A 197 13.52 16.03 2.21
C PHE A 197 14.80 16.81 1.86
N LEU A 198 15.13 17.85 2.62
CA LEU A 198 16.33 18.67 2.39
C LEU A 198 17.64 17.94 2.67
N SER A 199 17.63 16.84 3.43
CA SER A 199 18.82 16.00 3.66
C SER A 199 19.45 15.49 2.35
N ASN A 200 18.64 15.30 1.29
CA ASN A 200 19.12 14.88 -0.02
C ASN A 200 20.14 15.85 -0.64
N PHE A 201 20.13 17.13 -0.23
CA PHE A 201 21.00 18.18 -0.74
C PHE A 201 22.17 18.50 0.20
N GLN A 202 22.32 17.78 1.30
CA GLN A 202 23.50 17.88 2.19
C GLN A 202 24.72 17.14 1.62
N TYR A 203 24.48 16.22 0.68
CA TYR A 203 25.50 15.48 -0.04
C TYR A 203 25.88 16.22 -1.33
N ASP A 204 27.15 16.09 -1.75
CA ASP A 204 27.61 16.66 -3.02
C ASP A 204 26.73 16.16 -4.16
N THR A 205 26.01 17.11 -4.78
CA THR A 205 25.06 16.81 -5.83
C THR A 205 25.73 16.09 -6.99
N ASN A 206 27.02 16.25 -7.26
CA ASN A 206 27.69 15.57 -8.37
C ASN A 206 27.89 14.06 -8.14
N GLN A 207 27.70 13.55 -6.92
CA GLN A 207 27.99 12.16 -6.58
C GLN A 207 26.80 11.20 -6.72
N TRP A 208 25.60 11.73 -6.89
CA TRP A 208 24.37 10.94 -7.00
C TRP A 208 23.50 11.36 -8.20
N SER A 209 22.66 10.42 -8.64
CA SER A 209 21.68 10.63 -9.72
C SER A 209 20.25 10.47 -9.21
N VAL A 210 20.07 9.58 -8.24
CA VAL A 210 18.79 9.32 -7.59
C VAL A 210 18.98 9.17 -6.08
N MET A 211 18.17 9.87 -5.30
CA MET A 211 18.01 9.66 -3.86
C MET A 211 16.64 9.05 -3.60
N THR A 212 16.62 7.90 -2.94
CA THR A 212 15.40 7.16 -2.59
C THR A 212 15.20 7.22 -1.08
N ALA A 213 13.95 7.23 -0.67
CA ALA A 213 13.59 7.33 0.74
C ALA A 213 13.81 6.01 1.49
N THR A 214 13.77 6.10 2.81
CA THR A 214 13.55 4.98 3.75
C THR A 214 12.34 5.29 4.63
N SER A 215 11.93 4.35 5.48
CA SER A 215 10.91 4.60 6.50
C SER A 215 11.51 4.73 7.90
N HIS A 216 10.81 5.41 8.81
CA HIS A 216 11.24 5.57 10.21
C HIS A 216 11.52 4.24 10.93
N ASP A 217 10.64 3.25 10.71
CA ASP A 217 10.72 1.96 11.40
C ASP A 217 11.53 0.95 10.62
N THR A 218 11.01 0.49 9.48
CA THR A 218 11.66 -0.52 8.64
C THR A 218 11.52 -0.18 7.16
N TYR A 219 12.58 -0.46 6.40
CA TYR A 219 12.53 -0.37 4.94
C TYR A 219 11.60 -1.46 4.41
N TYR A 220 10.43 -1.07 3.91
CA TYR A 220 9.35 -2.01 3.56
C TYR A 220 9.35 -2.41 2.09
N ASP A 221 9.83 -1.53 1.20
CA ASP A 221 9.74 -1.71 -0.25
C ASP A 221 10.87 -2.59 -0.80
N ILE A 222 10.91 -3.81 -0.27
CA ILE A 222 11.85 -4.83 -0.69
C ILE A 222 11.58 -5.35 -2.11
N TRP A 223 10.40 -5.05 -2.67
CA TRP A 223 10.08 -5.40 -4.05
C TRP A 223 10.90 -4.57 -5.04
N ALA A 224 11.03 -3.27 -4.79
CA ALA A 224 11.86 -2.36 -5.57
C ALA A 224 13.37 -2.50 -5.26
N LEU A 225 13.74 -3.08 -4.11
CA LEU A 225 15.13 -3.14 -3.65
C LEU A 225 15.97 -4.13 -4.47
N ARG A 226 17.10 -3.65 -5.02
CA ARG A 226 18.17 -4.47 -5.57
C ARG A 226 19.51 -3.94 -5.05
N THR A 227 20.20 -4.70 -4.21
CA THR A 227 21.52 -4.32 -3.68
C THR A 227 22.62 -4.47 -4.72
N LEU A 228 23.77 -3.84 -4.51
CA LEU A 228 24.96 -4.08 -5.34
C LEU A 228 25.57 -5.47 -5.10
N SER A 229 25.38 -6.05 -3.91
CA SER A 229 25.78 -7.43 -3.63
C SER A 229 24.73 -8.41 -4.10
N ASP A 230 25.15 -9.44 -4.84
CA ASP A 230 24.26 -10.53 -5.27
C ASP A 230 23.86 -11.48 -4.13
N SER A 231 24.62 -11.48 -3.03
CA SER A 231 24.36 -12.34 -1.86
C SER A 231 23.36 -11.76 -0.87
N VAL A 232 23.06 -10.46 -0.94
CA VAL A 232 22.16 -9.79 0.02
C VAL A 232 20.73 -9.77 -0.52
N MET A 233 20.47 -8.97 -1.55
CA MET A 233 19.13 -8.75 -2.08
C MET A 233 19.17 -8.28 -3.55
N ASN A 234 19.58 -9.14 -4.48
CA ASN A 234 19.56 -8.84 -5.92
C ASN A 234 18.62 -9.80 -6.70
N TYR A 235 17.41 -10.00 -6.20
CA TYR A 235 16.39 -10.83 -6.86
C TYR A 235 14.99 -10.35 -6.49
N ASP A 236 13.97 -10.81 -7.23
CA ASP A 236 12.58 -10.54 -6.90
C ASP A 236 12.09 -11.52 -5.84
N VAL A 237 11.86 -11.03 -4.62
CA VAL A 237 11.38 -11.85 -3.50
C VAL A 237 10.00 -12.46 -3.76
N TRP A 238 9.15 -11.77 -4.52
CA TRP A 238 7.76 -12.21 -4.72
C TRP A 238 7.65 -13.32 -5.75
N HIS A 239 8.60 -13.41 -6.69
CA HIS A 239 8.74 -14.60 -7.52
C HIS A 239 9.10 -15.81 -6.67
N ARG A 240 10.03 -15.68 -5.72
CA ARG A 240 10.38 -16.80 -4.81
C ARG A 240 9.22 -17.20 -3.90
N VAL A 241 8.49 -16.23 -3.37
CA VAL A 241 7.25 -16.49 -2.60
C VAL A 241 6.26 -17.26 -3.48
N SER A 242 5.99 -16.76 -4.69
CA SER A 242 5.06 -17.41 -5.62
C SER A 242 5.48 -18.83 -5.99
N ASP A 243 6.77 -19.10 -6.20
CA ASP A 243 7.29 -20.43 -6.53
C ASP A 243 7.04 -21.42 -5.38
N LEU A 244 7.24 -20.96 -4.14
CA LEU A 244 7.06 -21.77 -2.93
C LEU A 244 5.59 -21.94 -2.53
N GLU A 245 4.72 -20.99 -2.87
CA GLU A 245 3.28 -21.05 -2.61
C GLU A 245 2.48 -21.69 -3.74
N THR A 246 3.15 -22.20 -4.78
CA THR A 246 2.47 -22.92 -5.87
C THR A 246 1.62 -24.08 -5.33
N PRO A 247 0.50 -24.46 -6.00
CA PRO A 247 -0.46 -25.44 -5.48
C PRO A 247 0.09 -26.84 -5.13
N LEU A 248 1.32 -27.15 -5.57
CA LEU A 248 2.02 -28.40 -5.27
C LEU A 248 2.77 -28.36 -3.92
N ASN A 249 2.92 -27.19 -3.31
CA ASN A 249 3.67 -26.97 -2.08
C ASN A 249 2.72 -26.56 -0.93
N ASN A 250 2.88 -27.22 0.23
CA ASN A 250 2.00 -27.06 1.40
C ASN A 250 2.51 -26.01 2.42
N TYR A 251 3.29 -25.02 2.01
CA TYR A 251 3.83 -24.03 2.96
C TYR A 251 2.79 -22.99 3.33
N CYS A 252 2.73 -22.64 4.61
CA CYS A 252 1.91 -21.51 5.06
C CYS A 252 2.51 -20.19 4.58
N HIS A 253 1.69 -19.33 3.97
CA HIS A 253 2.13 -18.00 3.50
C HIS A 253 2.92 -17.22 4.55
N ALA A 254 2.47 -17.21 5.82
CA ALA A 254 3.20 -16.53 6.89
C ALA A 254 4.65 -17.05 7.05
N SER A 255 4.85 -18.37 6.96
CA SER A 255 6.20 -18.95 7.05
C SER A 255 7.06 -18.62 5.83
N VAL A 256 6.47 -18.61 4.63
CA VAL A 256 7.17 -18.25 3.39
C VAL A 256 7.55 -16.77 3.40
N TYR A 257 6.60 -15.91 3.78
CA TYR A 257 6.80 -14.49 3.95
C TYR A 257 7.90 -14.20 4.97
N ASP A 258 7.81 -14.74 6.19
CA ASP A 258 8.80 -14.47 7.24
C ASP A 258 10.21 -14.90 6.81
N GLY A 259 10.33 -16.05 6.14
CA GLY A 259 11.61 -16.60 5.71
C GLY A 259 12.24 -15.93 4.47
N ILE A 260 11.46 -15.25 3.64
CA ILE A 260 11.93 -14.68 2.36
C ILE A 260 11.84 -13.17 2.34
N VAL A 261 10.72 -12.62 2.80
CA VAL A 261 10.41 -11.20 2.79
C VAL A 261 10.80 -10.57 4.11
N GLY A 262 10.32 -11.13 5.23
CA GLY A 262 10.51 -10.61 6.57
C GLY A 262 11.99 -10.44 6.95
N ILE A 263 12.86 -11.37 6.54
CA ILE A 263 14.30 -11.29 6.81
C ILE A 263 15.00 -10.06 6.19
N HIS A 264 14.40 -9.39 5.20
CA HIS A 264 14.97 -8.21 4.54
C HIS A 264 14.31 -6.90 4.97
N ILE A 265 13.16 -6.95 5.64
CA ILE A 265 12.48 -5.77 6.19
C ILE A 265 13.23 -5.34 7.45
N LYS A 266 14.18 -4.41 7.28
CA LYS A 266 15.09 -3.96 8.35
C LYS A 266 15.04 -2.46 8.52
N ARG A 267 15.27 -2.01 9.75
CA ARG A 267 15.58 -0.61 10.02
C ARG A 267 16.93 -0.26 9.41
N ILE A 268 16.99 0.87 8.71
CA ILE A 268 18.23 1.45 8.20
C ILE A 268 18.61 2.61 9.12
N PRO A 269 19.67 2.47 9.94
CA PRO A 269 20.09 3.55 10.83
C PRO A 269 20.66 4.75 10.08
N ILE A 270 20.44 5.95 10.61
CA ILE A 270 20.88 7.21 9.97
C ILE A 270 22.41 7.27 9.85
N GLU A 271 23.10 6.73 10.86
CA GLU A 271 24.56 6.67 10.96
C GLU A 271 25.24 5.85 9.85
N HIS A 272 24.49 5.07 9.06
CA HIS A 272 25.06 4.29 7.96
C HIS A 272 25.48 5.18 6.76
N GLY A 273 24.95 6.42 6.67
CA GLY A 273 25.14 7.27 5.50
C GLY A 273 24.53 6.70 4.22
N LEU A 274 24.83 7.29 3.07
CA LEU A 274 24.25 6.87 1.79
C LEU A 274 24.58 5.42 1.44
N ILE A 275 23.57 4.65 1.03
CA ILE A 275 23.71 3.25 0.63
C ILE A 275 23.49 3.15 -0.87
N GLU A 276 24.56 2.87 -1.64
CA GLU A 276 24.43 2.68 -3.08
C GLU A 276 23.72 1.35 -3.41
N VAL A 277 22.74 1.41 -4.31
CA VAL A 277 21.90 0.27 -4.72
C VAL A 277 21.72 0.24 -6.23
N ARG A 278 21.33 -0.92 -6.76
CA ARG A 278 20.89 -1.07 -8.15
C ARG A 278 19.48 -0.52 -8.36
N SER A 279 18.61 -0.64 -7.35
CA SER A 279 17.25 -0.11 -7.33
C SER A 279 16.74 -0.01 -5.88
N ALA A 280 15.95 1.01 -5.59
CA ALA A 280 15.19 1.21 -4.34
C ALA A 280 14.10 2.25 -4.60
N PHE A 281 13.09 2.36 -3.73
CA PHE A 281 12.08 3.42 -3.87
C PHE A 281 11.44 3.78 -2.53
N ASN A 282 10.73 2.85 -1.89
CA ASN A 282 10.16 3.05 -0.54
C ASN A 282 9.27 4.29 -0.45
N GLY A 283 8.37 4.42 -1.42
CA GLY A 283 7.34 5.46 -1.47
C GLY A 283 7.79 6.80 -2.04
N ALA A 284 9.10 7.08 -2.14
CA ALA A 284 9.57 8.33 -2.72
C ALA A 284 10.98 8.26 -3.34
N GLY A 285 11.17 8.94 -4.47
CA GLY A 285 12.45 9.06 -5.16
C GLY A 285 12.65 10.44 -5.77
N LEU A 286 13.81 11.05 -5.51
CA LEU A 286 14.27 12.31 -6.11
C LEU A 286 15.30 11.99 -7.19
N TYR A 287 14.97 12.33 -8.43
CA TYR A 287 15.74 12.00 -9.63
C TYR A 287 16.29 13.28 -10.25
N LYS A 288 17.56 13.27 -10.67
CA LYS A 288 18.05 14.26 -11.63
C LYS A 288 17.46 13.98 -13.00
N VAL A 289 16.84 14.97 -13.63
CA VAL A 289 16.12 14.76 -14.90
C VAL A 289 17.01 14.13 -15.97
N ASN A 290 18.27 14.58 -16.07
CA ASN A 290 19.20 14.16 -17.11
C ASN A 290 19.50 12.65 -17.04
N SER A 291 19.46 12.09 -15.83
CA SER A 291 19.68 10.66 -15.62
C SER A 291 18.47 9.81 -16.01
N THR A 292 17.31 10.39 -16.29
CA THR A 292 16.06 9.65 -16.55
C THR A 292 15.72 9.47 -18.03
N TYR A 293 16.37 10.21 -18.93
CA TYR A 293 16.08 10.15 -20.36
C TYR A 293 16.36 8.77 -20.96
N LYS A 294 15.56 8.40 -21.97
CA LYS A 294 15.67 7.13 -22.74
C LYS A 294 15.47 5.85 -21.92
N CYS A 295 14.91 5.98 -20.72
CA CYS A 295 14.54 4.89 -19.83
C CYS A 295 13.06 4.97 -19.48
N LYS A 296 12.44 3.80 -19.26
CA LYS A 296 11.01 3.68 -18.98
C LYS A 296 10.79 2.69 -17.85
N TYR A 297 9.73 2.91 -17.09
CA TYR A 297 9.15 1.93 -16.18
C TYR A 297 8.62 0.74 -16.99
N ASP A 298 8.78 -0.46 -16.46
CA ASP A 298 8.32 -1.70 -17.11
C ASP A 298 7.88 -2.71 -16.06
N GLY A 299 6.61 -3.11 -16.09
CA GLY A 299 6.02 -4.03 -15.13
C GLY A 299 5.93 -5.48 -15.59
N ARG A 300 6.46 -5.80 -16.79
CA ARG A 300 6.31 -7.13 -17.40
C ARG A 300 6.94 -8.20 -16.52
N GLY A 301 6.30 -9.37 -16.48
CA GLY A 301 6.77 -10.51 -15.69
C GLY A 301 6.53 -10.34 -14.18
N PHE A 302 5.54 -9.55 -13.76
CA PHE A 302 5.18 -9.37 -12.34
C PHE A 302 6.32 -8.82 -11.47
N THR A 303 7.23 -8.03 -12.04
CA THR A 303 8.28 -7.37 -11.28
C THR A 303 7.94 -5.92 -10.96
N CYS A 304 8.55 -5.36 -9.93
CA CYS A 304 8.41 -3.95 -9.59
C CYS A 304 8.95 -3.08 -10.73
N GLU A 305 8.10 -2.24 -11.29
CA GLU A 305 8.42 -1.39 -12.43
C GLU A 305 9.56 -0.38 -12.21
N HIS A 306 9.87 -0.06 -10.95
CA HIS A 306 11.06 0.72 -10.60
C HIS A 306 12.36 -0.01 -10.95
N VAL A 307 12.39 -1.35 -10.85
CA VAL A 307 13.62 -2.12 -11.05
C VAL A 307 14.13 -1.98 -12.50
N PRO A 308 13.35 -2.26 -13.56
CA PRO A 308 13.83 -2.06 -14.93
C PRO A 308 14.17 -0.59 -15.25
N PHE A 309 13.43 0.36 -14.70
CA PHE A 309 13.73 1.79 -14.86
C PHE A 309 15.09 2.15 -14.27
N HIS A 310 15.34 1.74 -13.02
CA HIS A 310 16.60 1.96 -12.32
C HIS A 310 17.78 1.27 -13.00
N LEU A 311 17.63 0.01 -13.41
CA LEU A 311 18.66 -0.70 -14.15
C LEU A 311 18.99 0.01 -15.47
N CYS A 312 17.98 0.49 -16.21
CA CYS A 312 18.19 1.23 -17.44
C CYS A 312 18.98 2.53 -17.21
N ILE A 313 18.62 3.34 -16.20
CA ILE A 313 19.33 4.61 -15.98
C ILE A 313 20.76 4.38 -15.47
N ARG A 314 21.01 3.31 -14.71
CA ARG A 314 22.36 2.91 -14.32
C ARG A 314 23.19 2.53 -15.54
N GLU A 315 22.64 1.70 -16.41
CA GLU A 315 23.34 1.19 -17.60
C GLU A 315 23.58 2.29 -18.65
N LYS A 316 22.53 3.02 -19.04
CA LYS A 316 22.61 3.99 -20.15
C LYS A 316 23.17 5.33 -19.73
N ASN A 317 22.85 5.78 -18.52
CA ASN A 317 23.13 7.13 -18.06
C ASN A 317 24.16 7.16 -16.92
N GLN A 318 24.80 6.03 -16.62
CA GLN A 318 25.80 5.87 -15.56
C GLN A 318 25.31 6.38 -14.21
N ALA A 319 23.99 6.28 -13.99
CA ALA A 319 23.34 6.83 -12.83
C ALA A 319 23.78 6.09 -11.55
N ARG A 320 24.00 6.85 -10.46
CA ARG A 320 24.19 6.28 -9.13
C ARG A 320 22.94 6.49 -8.30
N ILE A 321 22.41 5.41 -7.74
CA ILE A 321 21.15 5.38 -7.00
C ILE A 321 21.46 5.07 -5.55
N PHE A 322 20.94 5.88 -4.65
CA PHE A 322 21.18 5.74 -3.21
C PHE A 322 19.88 5.64 -2.44
N ILE A 323 19.89 4.84 -1.38
CA ILE A 323 18.99 5.03 -0.24
C ILE A 323 19.64 6.07 0.65
N ASN A 324 18.91 7.14 0.97
CA ASN A 324 19.35 8.14 1.93
C ASN A 324 18.65 7.87 3.28
N PRO A 325 19.36 7.37 4.31
CA PRO A 325 18.76 7.07 5.61
C PRO A 325 18.11 8.27 6.33
N GLU A 326 18.51 9.50 5.98
CA GLU A 326 17.93 10.74 6.52
C GLU A 326 16.68 11.20 5.75
N PHE A 327 16.47 10.68 4.53
CA PHE A 327 15.26 10.93 3.75
C PHE A 327 14.18 9.89 4.10
N GLN A 328 13.43 10.20 5.15
CA GLN A 328 12.45 9.34 5.80
C GLN A 328 11.02 9.71 5.37
N VAL A 329 10.24 8.67 5.08
CA VAL A 329 8.80 8.74 4.84
C VAL A 329 8.04 7.86 5.84
N SER A 330 6.74 8.12 6.01
CA SER A 330 5.82 7.41 6.90
C SER A 330 4.50 7.09 6.24
#